data_AF-A0A3A1WU41-F1
#
_entry.id   AF-A0A3A1WU41-F1
#
_cell.length_a   1.000
_cell.length_b   1.000
_cell.length_c   1.000
_cell.angle_alpha   90.00
_cell.angle_beta   90.00
_cell.angle_gamma   90.00
#
_symmetry.space_group_name_H-M   'P 1'
#
loop_
_entity.id
_entity.type
_entity.pdbx_description
1 polymer ?
#
loop_
_entity_poly.entity_id
_entity_poly.type
_entity_poly.pdbx_seq_one_letter_code
_entity_poly.pdbx_strand_id
1 'polypeptide(L)'
;MNMVLDMNMVIWFVASTIVIAVLLVAVAVILRICSHSRGPEIPASVDDSVEVGKNESKIPESTTSRLQRLRKRLSNSANPFGLTLFNIISKDHLSKEDWEDVEDTLLMADVGAKASEELVDSLRQDARISGTSSAEDVREALRAKLL
;
A
#
# COMPACT_ATOMS: atom_id res chain seq x y z
N MET A 1 12.15 -40.07 -36.39
CA MET A 1 12.96 -38.86 -36.14
C MET A 1 12.03 -37.76 -35.65
N ASN A 2 12.22 -37.40 -34.37
CA ASN A 2 12.00 -36.09 -33.76
C ASN A 2 10.65 -35.39 -33.99
N MET A 3 9.59 -35.81 -33.29
CA MET A 3 8.37 -34.99 -33.20
C MET A 3 7.71 -34.96 -31.81
N VAL A 4 8.06 -35.88 -30.91
CA VAL A 4 7.53 -35.92 -29.52
C VAL A 4 8.40 -35.11 -28.54
N LEU A 5 9.67 -34.85 -28.87
CA LEU A 5 10.54 -33.98 -28.05
C LEU A 5 10.29 -32.47 -28.29
N ASP A 6 9.53 -32.10 -29.33
CA ASP A 6 9.25 -30.71 -29.69
C ASP A 6 8.14 -30.09 -28.83
N MET A 7 7.06 -30.84 -28.55
CA MET A 7 5.90 -30.30 -27.83
C MET A 7 6.22 -29.94 -26.38
N ASN A 8 6.99 -30.78 -25.68
CA ASN A 8 7.40 -30.51 -24.30
C ASN A 8 8.41 -29.34 -24.27
N MET A 9 9.36 -29.29 -25.21
CA MET A 9 10.36 -28.23 -25.27
C MET A 9 9.74 -26.86 -25.60
N VAL A 10 8.71 -26.81 -26.46
CA VAL A 10 7.92 -25.60 -26.74
C VAL A 10 7.12 -25.15 -25.52
N ILE A 11 6.49 -26.08 -24.79
CA ILE A 11 5.78 -25.77 -23.54
C ILE A 11 6.74 -25.21 -22.48
N TRP A 12 7.92 -25.80 -22.33
CA TRP A 12 8.97 -25.29 -21.43
C TRP A 12 9.53 -23.93 -21.88
N PHE A 13 9.61 -23.67 -23.19
CA PHE A 13 10.00 -22.36 -23.72
C PHE A 13 8.96 -21.28 -23.41
N VAL A 14 7.67 -21.57 -23.66
CA VAL A 14 6.58 -20.64 -23.37
C VAL A 14 6.48 -20.39 -21.87
N ALA A 15 6.55 -21.44 -21.04
CA ALA A 15 6.57 -21.31 -19.59
C ALA A 15 7.77 -20.48 -19.10
N SER A 16 8.97 -20.72 -19.65
CA SER A 16 10.16 -19.94 -19.30
C SER A 16 10.04 -18.47 -19.71
N THR A 17 9.51 -18.17 -20.90
CA THR A 17 9.27 -16.78 -21.32
C THR A 17 8.24 -16.06 -20.46
N ILE A 18 7.18 -16.75 -20.03
CA ILE A 18 6.17 -16.19 -19.11
C ILE A 18 6.80 -15.92 -17.75
N VAL A 19 7.58 -16.85 -17.21
CA VAL A 19 8.28 -16.66 -15.93
C VAL A 19 9.26 -15.49 -16.01
N ILE A 20 10.03 -15.37 -17.10
CA ILE A 20 10.95 -14.26 -17.31
C ILE A 20 10.19 -12.93 -17.42
N ALA A 21 9.08 -12.89 -18.15
CA ALA A 21 8.25 -11.69 -18.25
C ALA A 21 7.67 -11.26 -16.90
N VAL A 22 7.17 -12.21 -16.09
CA VAL A 22 6.68 -11.96 -14.73
C VAL A 22 7.81 -11.47 -13.82
N LEU A 23 9.01 -12.06 -13.92
CA LEU A 23 10.18 -11.67 -13.14
C LEU A 23 10.65 -10.26 -13.54
N LEU A 24 10.62 -9.91 -14.82
CA LEU A 24 10.94 -8.57 -15.30
C LEU A 24 9.92 -7.53 -14.85
N VAL A 25 8.62 -7.87 -14.84
CA VAL A 25 7.57 -6.98 -14.32
C VAL A 25 7.73 -6.79 -12.80
N ALA A 26 8.00 -7.86 -12.05
CA ALA A 26 8.26 -7.78 -10.62
C ALA A 26 9.50 -6.93 -10.31
N VAL A 27 10.60 -7.12 -11.05
CA VAL A 27 11.81 -6.30 -10.92
C VAL A 27 11.55 -4.85 -11.30
N ALA A 28 10.76 -4.57 -12.34
CA ALA A 28 10.39 -3.21 -12.72
C ALA A 28 9.53 -2.52 -11.65
N VAL A 29 8.62 -3.26 -11.01
CA VAL A 29 7.82 -2.77 -9.88
C VAL A 29 8.70 -2.48 -8.66
N ILE A 30 9.61 -3.41 -8.29
CA ILE A 30 10.57 -3.22 -7.20
C ILE A 30 11.49 -2.02 -7.46
N LEU A 31 12.03 -1.89 -8.68
CA LEU A 31 12.88 -0.76 -9.06
C LEU A 31 12.11 0.58 -9.03
N ARG A 32 10.83 0.58 -9.40
CA ARG A 32 9.97 1.77 -9.36
C ARG A 32 9.63 2.19 -7.92
N ILE A 33 9.52 1.23 -7.01
CA ILE A 33 9.31 1.48 -5.57
C ILE A 33 10.60 2.04 -4.93
N CYS A 34 11.78 1.50 -5.26
CA CYS A 34 13.06 2.01 -4.75
C CYS A 34 13.48 3.38 -5.34
N SER A 35 13.02 3.73 -6.54
CA SER A 35 13.38 4.98 -7.23
C SER A 35 12.73 6.25 -6.64
N HIS A 36 11.79 6.16 -5.70
CA HIS A 36 11.10 7.32 -5.14
C HIS A 36 11.91 8.10 -4.07
N SER A 37 13.16 7.72 -3.83
CA SER A 37 14.00 8.27 -2.75
C SER A 37 15.02 9.32 -3.24
N ARG A 38 14.57 10.44 -3.83
CA ARG A 38 15.38 11.67 -3.85
C ARG A 38 14.74 12.71 -2.95
N GLY A 39 15.11 12.67 -1.68
CA GLY A 39 14.89 13.81 -0.77
C GLY A 39 15.85 14.94 -1.15
N PRO A 40 15.42 16.21 -1.13
CA PRO A 40 16.32 17.33 -1.33
C PRO A 40 17.22 17.51 -0.09
N GLU A 41 18.51 17.71 -0.32
CA GLU A 41 19.49 18.12 0.70
C GLU A 41 19.04 19.42 1.36
N ILE A 42 18.95 19.43 2.68
CA ILE A 42 18.75 20.65 3.48
C ILE A 42 20.14 21.08 3.99
N PRO A 43 20.73 22.17 3.46
CA PRO A 43 21.90 22.77 4.10
C PRO A 43 21.49 23.46 5.41
N ALA A 44 22.38 23.33 6.39
CA ALA A 44 22.26 23.87 7.74
C ALA A 44 22.28 25.42 7.81
N SER A 45 21.89 25.91 8.99
CA SER A 45 21.77 27.31 9.46
C SER A 45 20.48 28.00 8.99
N VAL A 46 19.67 28.58 9.88
CA VAL A 46 20.00 29.65 10.83
C VAL A 46 19.13 29.56 12.10
N ASP A 47 19.79 29.84 13.23
CA ASP A 47 19.24 30.15 14.55
C ASP A 47 18.36 31.41 14.50
N ASP A 48 17.13 31.33 14.98
CA ASP A 48 16.53 32.43 15.75
C ASP A 48 15.26 31.97 16.46
N SER A 49 15.29 32.12 17.78
CA SER A 49 14.16 31.95 18.68
C SER A 49 13.18 33.11 18.51
N VAL A 50 11.91 32.85 18.18
CA VAL A 50 10.81 33.79 18.51
C VAL A 50 9.53 33.05 18.89
N GLU A 51 8.93 33.59 19.96
CA GLU A 51 7.73 33.18 20.68
C GLU A 51 6.42 33.04 19.90
N VAL A 52 5.51 32.34 20.59
CA VAL A 52 4.06 32.25 20.47
C VAL A 52 3.35 33.45 19.81
N GLY A 53 2.53 33.12 18.81
CA GLY A 53 1.17 33.66 18.67
C GLY A 53 0.99 34.93 17.83
N LYS A 54 0.74 34.78 16.52
CA LYS A 54 -0.29 35.57 15.82
C LYS A 54 -0.76 34.88 14.54
N ASN A 55 -2.04 34.52 14.56
CA ASN A 55 -2.91 34.17 13.47
C ASN A 55 -3.03 35.30 12.44
N GLU A 56 -2.17 35.33 11.41
CA GLU A 56 -2.47 36.09 10.19
C GLU A 56 -1.67 35.53 9.00
N SER A 57 -2.33 34.71 8.18
CA SER A 57 -1.97 34.58 6.76
C SER A 57 -3.23 34.23 5.96
N LYS A 58 -3.75 35.24 5.24
CA LYS A 58 -4.77 35.08 4.20
C LYS A 58 -4.14 34.68 2.85
N ILE A 59 -3.10 33.84 2.88
CA ILE A 59 -2.62 33.14 1.71
C ILE A 59 -2.73 31.66 2.05
N PRO A 60 -3.57 30.88 1.32
CA PRO A 60 -3.61 29.45 1.57
C PRO A 60 -2.20 28.90 1.39
N GLU A 61 -1.72 28.13 2.37
CA GLU A 61 -0.45 27.42 2.25
C GLU A 61 -0.41 26.64 0.93
N SER A 62 0.78 26.39 0.39
CA SER A 62 0.91 25.53 -0.79
C SER A 62 0.21 24.19 -0.54
N THR A 63 -0.44 23.62 -1.57
CA THR A 63 -1.18 22.34 -1.46
C THR A 63 -0.30 21.24 -0.88
N THR A 64 0.99 21.22 -1.24
CA THR A 64 1.99 20.29 -0.70
C THR A 64 2.21 20.45 0.81
N SER A 65 2.40 21.69 1.31
CA SER A 65 2.55 21.97 2.75
C SER A 65 1.30 21.56 3.54
N ARG A 66 0.11 21.90 3.00
CA ARG A 66 -1.19 21.51 3.57
C ARG A 66 -1.35 20.00 3.68
N LEU A 67 -1.09 19.29 2.59
CA LEU A 67 -1.19 17.83 2.56
C LEU A 67 -0.19 17.17 3.48
N GLN A 68 1.03 17.70 3.58
CA GLN A 68 2.05 17.17 4.50
C GLN A 68 1.64 17.37 5.96
N ARG A 69 1.08 18.54 6.30
CA ARG A 69 0.56 18.84 7.64
C ARG A 69 -0.70 18.02 7.96
N LEU A 70 -1.60 17.87 7.00
CA LEU A 70 -2.77 17.01 7.12
C LEU A 70 -2.36 15.55 7.30
N ARG A 71 -1.42 15.04 6.48
CA ARG A 71 -0.87 13.68 6.60
C ARG A 71 -0.24 13.45 7.96
N LYS A 72 0.53 14.41 8.47
CA LYS A 72 1.12 14.36 9.82
C LYS A 72 0.06 14.38 10.93
N ARG A 73 -1.04 15.12 10.73
CA ARG A 73 -2.18 15.13 11.66
C ARG A 73 -3.00 13.85 11.58
N LEU A 74 -3.17 13.26 10.41
CA LEU A 74 -3.88 12.00 10.20
C LEU A 74 -3.08 10.80 10.69
N SER A 75 -1.76 10.80 10.49
CA SER A 75 -0.85 9.78 11.03
C SER A 75 -0.78 9.82 12.57
N ASN A 76 -0.91 11.01 13.15
CA ASN A 76 -0.92 11.20 14.60
C ASN A 76 -2.35 11.18 15.20
N SER A 77 -3.40 11.26 14.37
CA SER A 77 -4.77 11.11 14.85
C SER A 77 -5.00 9.63 15.15
N ALA A 78 -5.61 9.34 16.30
CA ALA A 78 -6.03 8.02 16.73
C ALA A 78 -7.17 7.48 15.83
N ASN A 79 -6.93 7.44 14.52
CA ASN A 79 -7.85 6.89 13.55
C ASN A 79 -7.84 5.37 13.76
N PRO A 80 -8.93 4.78 14.30
CA PRO A 80 -8.99 3.34 14.54
C PRO A 80 -8.70 2.57 13.25
N PHE A 81 -9.12 3.13 12.10
CA PHE A 81 -8.80 2.61 10.78
C PHE A 81 -7.30 2.46 10.50
N GLY A 82 -6.50 3.46 10.86
CA GLY A 82 -5.05 3.41 10.66
C GLY A 82 -4.37 2.42 11.61
N LEU A 83 -4.83 2.35 12.87
CA LEU A 83 -4.26 1.52 13.92
C LEU A 83 -4.58 0.03 13.75
N THR A 84 -5.84 -0.33 13.47
CA THR A 84 -6.23 -1.71 13.19
C THR A 84 -5.53 -2.21 11.94
N LEU A 85 -5.48 -1.38 10.90
CA LEU A 85 -4.73 -1.68 9.69
C LEU A 85 -3.23 -1.89 10.01
N PHE A 86 -2.58 -1.01 10.78
CA PHE A 86 -1.16 -1.17 11.15
C PHE A 86 -0.87 -2.44 11.99
N ASN A 87 -1.80 -2.80 12.88
CA ASN A 87 -1.68 -3.98 13.73
C ASN A 87 -1.80 -5.28 12.90
N ILE A 88 -2.71 -5.27 11.93
CA ILE A 88 -2.89 -6.32 10.92
C ILE A 88 -1.69 -6.37 9.97
N ILE A 89 -1.10 -5.21 9.64
CA ILE A 89 0.10 -5.12 8.79
C ILE A 89 1.36 -5.75 9.41
N SER A 90 1.39 -5.85 10.74
CA SER A 90 2.55 -6.41 11.46
C SER A 90 2.51 -7.93 11.55
N LYS A 91 1.44 -8.59 11.09
CA LYS A 91 1.26 -10.05 11.16
C LYS A 91 1.65 -10.74 9.85
N ASP A 92 2.37 -11.85 9.95
CA ASP A 92 2.88 -12.64 8.82
C ASP A 92 1.77 -13.44 8.10
N HIS A 93 0.71 -13.81 8.83
CA HIS A 93 -0.47 -14.46 8.31
C HIS A 93 -1.74 -13.91 8.98
N LEU A 94 -2.71 -13.53 8.16
CA LEU A 94 -4.01 -13.02 8.62
C LEU A 94 -4.97 -14.17 8.86
N SER A 95 -5.41 -14.31 10.10
CA SER A 95 -6.44 -15.26 10.52
C SER A 95 -7.83 -14.79 10.12
N LYS A 96 -8.84 -15.67 10.27
CA LYS A 96 -10.23 -15.29 9.99
C LYS A 96 -10.68 -14.11 10.87
N GLU A 97 -10.25 -14.09 12.13
CA GLU A 97 -10.57 -13.05 13.11
C GLU A 97 -9.94 -11.70 12.71
N ASP A 98 -8.69 -11.71 12.22
CA ASP A 98 -8.05 -10.48 11.73
C ASP A 98 -8.81 -9.84 10.56
N TRP A 99 -9.39 -10.65 9.67
CA TRP A 99 -10.20 -10.15 8.57
C TRP A 99 -11.56 -9.60 9.03
N GLU A 100 -12.15 -10.16 10.08
CA GLU A 100 -13.36 -9.60 10.70
C GLU A 100 -13.04 -8.25 11.36
N ASP A 101 -11.89 -8.11 12.01
CA ASP A 101 -11.42 -6.82 12.56
C ASP A 101 -11.25 -5.75 11.47
N VAL A 102 -10.80 -6.11 10.25
CA VAL A 102 -10.74 -5.19 9.10
C VAL A 102 -12.14 -4.72 8.71
N GLU A 103 -13.10 -5.65 8.62
CA GLU A 103 -14.47 -5.36 8.22
C GLU A 103 -15.15 -4.43 9.23
N ASP A 104 -15.04 -4.73 10.52
CA ASP A 104 -15.58 -3.88 11.60
C ASP A 104 -14.99 -2.48 11.57
N THR A 105 -13.72 -2.38 11.23
CA THR A 105 -13.03 -1.11 11.09
C THR A 105 -13.49 -0.33 9.85
N LEU A 106 -13.81 -1.00 8.74
CA LEU A 106 -14.41 -0.38 7.55
C LEU A 106 -15.84 0.09 7.82
N LEU A 107 -16.61 -0.66 8.60
CA LEU A 107 -17.95 -0.27 9.04
C LEU A 107 -17.93 1.01 9.88
N MET A 108 -16.97 1.11 10.81
CA MET A 108 -16.77 2.32 11.63
C MET A 108 -16.31 3.54 10.81
N ALA A 109 -15.69 3.31 9.65
CA ALA A 109 -15.21 4.35 8.74
C ALA A 109 -16.29 4.83 7.73
N ASP A 110 -17.57 4.54 7.98
CA ASP A 110 -18.70 4.93 7.13
C ASP A 110 -18.66 4.34 5.70
N VAL A 111 -17.98 3.21 5.48
CA VAL A 111 -17.94 2.53 4.17
C VAL A 111 -19.26 1.82 3.85
N GLY A 112 -19.93 1.31 4.89
CA GLY A 112 -21.22 0.59 4.80
C GLY A 112 -21.09 -0.92 4.56
N ALA A 113 -22.03 -1.69 5.10
CA ALA A 113 -21.93 -3.15 5.24
C ALA A 113 -21.71 -3.92 3.93
N LYS A 114 -22.46 -3.58 2.88
CA LYS A 114 -22.32 -4.27 1.59
C LYS A 114 -20.95 -4.01 0.95
N ALA A 115 -20.47 -2.77 1.02
CA ALA A 115 -19.21 -2.38 0.41
C ALA A 115 -18.00 -2.92 1.20
N SER A 116 -18.09 -2.95 2.53
CA SER A 116 -17.05 -3.53 3.38
C SER A 116 -16.91 -5.04 3.15
N GLU A 117 -18.01 -5.79 3.07
CA GLU A 117 -18.02 -7.23 2.79
C GLU A 117 -17.37 -7.55 1.44
N GLU A 118 -17.80 -6.86 0.37
CA GLU A 118 -17.26 -7.04 -0.99
C GLU A 118 -15.76 -6.70 -1.07
N LEU A 119 -15.31 -5.65 -0.35
CA LEU A 119 -13.90 -5.27 -0.30
C LEU A 119 -13.04 -6.32 0.43
N VAL A 120 -13.48 -6.80 1.59
CA VAL A 120 -12.75 -7.80 2.38
C VAL A 120 -12.67 -9.13 1.65
N ASP A 121 -13.74 -9.54 0.97
CA ASP A 121 -13.73 -10.78 0.17
C ASP A 121 -12.80 -10.69 -1.03
N SER A 122 -12.77 -9.55 -1.75
CA SER A 122 -11.79 -9.33 -2.81
C SER A 122 -10.36 -9.40 -2.27
N LEU A 123 -10.09 -8.79 -1.12
CA LEU A 123 -8.76 -8.80 -0.51
C LEU A 123 -8.33 -10.20 -0.06
N ARG A 124 -9.23 -10.99 0.53
CA ARG A 124 -8.97 -12.39 0.88
C ARG A 124 -8.64 -13.23 -0.36
N GLN A 125 -9.36 -13.01 -1.45
CA GLN A 125 -9.13 -13.71 -2.70
C GLN A 125 -7.77 -13.33 -3.30
N ASP A 126 -7.44 -12.03 -3.33
CA ASP A 126 -6.16 -11.53 -3.84
C ASP A 126 -4.97 -12.02 -3.00
N ALA A 127 -5.12 -12.06 -1.67
CA ALA A 127 -4.11 -12.60 -0.75
C ALA A 127 -3.90 -14.12 -0.93
N ARG A 128 -4.95 -14.88 -1.24
CA ARG A 128 -4.86 -16.32 -1.57
C ARG A 128 -4.12 -16.56 -2.88
N ILE A 129 -4.38 -15.74 -3.90
CA ILE A 129 -3.76 -15.87 -5.22
C ILE A 129 -2.27 -15.51 -5.16
N SER A 130 -1.91 -14.50 -4.37
CA SER A 130 -0.54 -13.99 -4.29
C SER A 130 0.40 -14.89 -3.49
N GLY A 131 -0.12 -15.84 -2.69
CA GLY A 131 0.68 -16.83 -1.95
C GLY A 131 1.51 -16.27 -0.79
N THR A 132 1.71 -14.96 -0.74
CA THR A 132 2.26 -14.18 0.37
C THR A 132 1.19 -13.22 0.86
N SER A 133 0.75 -13.40 2.12
CA SER A 133 -0.14 -12.48 2.82
C SER A 133 0.66 -11.35 3.49
N SER A 134 1.69 -10.85 2.80
CA SER A 134 2.46 -9.71 3.28
C SER A 134 1.52 -8.53 3.37
N ALA A 135 1.50 -7.92 4.53
CA ALA A 135 0.40 -7.04 4.83
C ALA A 135 0.64 -5.60 4.32
N GLU A 136 1.87 -5.29 3.88
CA GLU A 136 2.09 -4.15 2.97
C GLU A 136 1.35 -4.32 1.65
N ASP A 137 1.35 -5.53 1.07
CA ASP A 137 0.68 -5.82 -0.20
C ASP A 137 -0.84 -5.73 -0.06
N VAL A 138 -1.41 -6.24 1.03
CA VAL A 138 -2.85 -6.13 1.33
C VAL A 138 -3.27 -4.67 1.50
N ARG A 139 -2.46 -3.86 2.18
CA ARG A 139 -2.71 -2.42 2.34
C ARG A 139 -2.67 -1.69 1.00
N GLU A 140 -1.70 -2.02 0.15
CA GLU A 140 -1.58 -1.40 -1.16
C GLU A 140 -2.73 -1.82 -2.08
N ALA A 141 -3.16 -3.08 -2.02
CA ALA A 141 -4.35 -3.57 -2.71
C ALA A 141 -5.62 -2.84 -2.25
N LEU A 142 -5.83 -2.67 -0.94
CA LEU A 142 -6.96 -1.92 -0.39
C LEU A 142 -6.91 -0.46 -0.83
N ARG A 143 -5.73 0.17 -0.78
CA ARG A 143 -5.54 1.55 -1.24
C ARG A 143 -5.86 1.70 -2.73
N ALA A 144 -5.45 0.74 -3.56
CA ALA A 144 -5.72 0.76 -4.99
C ALA A 144 -7.22 0.61 -5.30
N LYS A 145 -7.98 -0.12 -4.48
CA LYS A 145 -9.42 -0.31 -4.64
C LYS A 145 -10.27 0.87 -4.17
N LEU A 146 -9.69 1.74 -3.33
CA LEU A 146 -10.35 2.93 -2.76
C LEU A 146 -10.01 4.24 -3.52
N LEU A 147 -9.29 4.15 -4.63
CA LEU A 147 -8.93 5.26 -5.53
C LEU A 147 -9.71 5.19 -6.84
#